data_AF-A0A9P3B2T0-F1
#
_entry.id   AF-A0A9P3B2T0-F1
#
_cell.length_a   1.000
_cell.length_b   1.000
_cell.length_c   1.000
_cell.angle_alpha   90.00
_cell.angle_beta   90.00
_cell.angle_gamma   90.00
#
_symmetry.space_group_name_H-M   'P 1'
#
loop_
_entity.id
_entity.type
_entity.pdbx_description
1 polymer ?
#
loop_
_entity_poly.entity_id
_entity_poly.type
_entity_poly.pdbx_seq_one_letter_code
_entity_poly.pdbx_strand_id
1 'polypeptide(L)'
;MLLQRESFYEQGKEWEAIATFDDIKRRFGENDNSFVQSTVTKALRYKGGILYEKGRIDEAIAIYDEIVLRLDENDDLLVQWEIARTLDSKGEVLWKAGRLDEAVATYDEIERRFGNETSNRVLQYIVVRVLLDKGMVLDKQGYRKEAIAVYNEIERRFVDKVRDPNIMEVVDKARCNMGRHDCLRFVR
;
A
#
# COMPACT_ATOMS: atom_id res chain seq x y z
N MET A 1 12.86 -16.70 -31.21
CA MET A 1 14.26 -16.71 -30.71
C MET A 1 14.66 -15.42 -29.98
N LEU A 2 14.45 -14.22 -30.54
CA LEU A 2 14.77 -12.95 -29.86
C LEU A 2 13.96 -12.71 -28.57
N LEU A 3 12.64 -12.86 -28.63
CA LEU A 3 11.75 -12.73 -27.45
C LEU A 3 12.10 -13.70 -26.30
N GLN A 4 12.57 -14.90 -26.64
CA GLN A 4 12.94 -15.90 -25.65
C GLN A 4 14.29 -15.58 -25.00
N ARG A 5 15.23 -14.98 -25.76
CA ARG A 5 16.52 -14.51 -25.26
C ARG A 5 16.38 -13.28 -24.37
N GLU A 6 15.50 -12.34 -24.72
CA GLU A 6 15.15 -11.19 -23.88
C GLU A 6 14.47 -11.66 -22.59
N SER A 7 13.54 -12.62 -22.68
CA SER A 7 12.92 -13.24 -21.50
C SER A 7 13.93 -13.89 -20.56
N PHE A 8 14.93 -14.61 -21.07
CA PHE A 8 15.97 -15.21 -20.23
C PHE A 8 16.93 -14.17 -19.64
N TYR A 9 17.19 -13.09 -20.36
CA TYR A 9 18.06 -12.00 -19.90
C TYR A 9 17.40 -11.16 -18.81
N GLU A 10 16.11 -10.84 -18.93
CA GLU A 10 15.34 -10.17 -17.90
C GLU A 10 15.19 -11.06 -16.65
N GLN A 11 14.89 -12.35 -16.82
CA GLN A 11 14.85 -13.30 -15.69
C GLN A 11 16.20 -13.40 -14.96
N GLY A 12 17.32 -13.35 -15.68
CA GLY A 12 18.67 -13.35 -15.08
C GLY A 12 18.93 -12.12 -14.20
N LYS A 13 18.62 -10.92 -14.71
CA LYS A 13 18.78 -9.65 -13.96
C LYS A 13 17.88 -9.57 -12.73
N GLU A 14 16.66 -10.10 -12.83
CA GLU A 14 15.69 -10.11 -11.75
C GLU A 14 16.09 -11.09 -10.63
N TRP A 15 16.63 -12.26 -10.97
CA TRP A 15 17.18 -13.20 -9.98
C TRP A 15 18.42 -12.62 -9.29
N GLU A 16 19.28 -11.92 -10.03
CA GLU A 16 20.40 -11.17 -9.45
C GLU A 16 19.91 -10.04 -8.52
N ALA A 17 18.82 -9.35 -8.87
CA ALA A 17 18.22 -8.34 -8.01
C ALA A 17 17.67 -8.95 -6.71
N ILE A 18 16.93 -10.06 -6.79
CA ILE A 18 16.42 -10.80 -5.62
C ILE A 18 17.58 -11.27 -4.71
N ALA A 19 18.62 -11.87 -5.29
CA ALA A 19 19.79 -12.33 -4.55
C ALA A 19 20.57 -11.17 -3.90
N THR A 20 20.64 -10.02 -4.58
CA THR A 20 21.24 -8.79 -4.04
C THR A 20 20.46 -8.30 -2.83
N PHE A 21 19.12 -8.38 -2.83
CA PHE A 21 18.32 -8.01 -1.67
C PHE A 21 18.52 -8.94 -0.49
N ASP A 22 18.67 -10.25 -0.72
CA ASP A 22 18.99 -11.21 0.34
C ASP A 22 20.38 -10.97 0.94
N ASP A 23 21.35 -10.58 0.13
CA ASP A 23 22.68 -10.19 0.61
C ASP A 23 22.66 -8.88 1.40
N ILE A 24 21.90 -7.87 0.96
CA ILE A 24 21.68 -6.62 1.70
C ILE A 24 21.05 -6.91 3.06
N LYS A 25 19.99 -7.72 3.10
CA LYS A 25 19.35 -8.13 4.35
C LYS A 25 20.33 -8.88 5.25
N ARG A 26 21.11 -9.83 4.71
CA ARG A 26 22.09 -10.61 5.49
C ARG A 26 23.18 -9.72 6.10
N ARG A 27 23.69 -8.74 5.37
CA ARG A 27 24.81 -7.89 5.83
C ARG A 27 24.37 -6.76 6.74
N PHE A 28 23.15 -6.27 6.58
CA PHE A 28 22.66 -5.05 7.20
C PHE A 28 21.36 -5.25 7.99
N GLY A 29 20.98 -6.50 8.23
CA GLY A 29 19.72 -6.92 8.84
C GLY A 29 19.52 -6.48 10.27
N GLU A 30 20.61 -6.39 11.03
CA GLU A 30 20.59 -6.08 12.47
C GLU A 30 21.24 -4.71 12.74
N ASN A 31 21.41 -3.88 11.72
CA ASN A 31 22.07 -2.59 11.88
C ASN A 31 21.08 -1.54 12.37
N ASP A 32 21.28 -1.00 13.58
CA ASP A 32 20.40 0.00 14.19
C ASP A 32 20.43 1.38 13.52
N ASN A 33 21.24 1.56 12.48
CA ASN A 33 21.28 2.80 11.71
C ASN A 33 20.00 2.97 10.87
N SER A 34 19.23 4.02 11.17
CA SER A 34 17.96 4.33 10.51
C SER A 34 18.05 4.50 8.98
N PHE A 35 19.17 5.02 8.46
CA PHE A 35 19.39 5.14 7.02
C PHE A 35 19.57 3.76 6.36
N VAL A 36 20.30 2.87 7.04
CA VAL A 36 20.51 1.50 6.59
C VAL A 36 19.19 0.72 6.62
N GLN A 37 18.41 0.86 7.70
CA GLN A 37 17.07 0.25 7.83
C GLN A 37 16.09 0.72 6.76
N SER A 38 16.05 2.03 6.45
CA SER A 38 15.23 2.54 5.34
C SER A 38 15.66 1.97 3.99
N THR A 39 16.97 1.81 3.76
CA THR A 39 17.49 1.22 2.52
C THR A 39 17.11 -0.25 2.38
N VAL A 40 17.28 -1.03 3.44
CA VAL A 40 16.87 -2.45 3.50
C VAL A 40 15.36 -2.58 3.27
N THR A 41 14.56 -1.75 3.90
CA THR A 41 13.09 -1.73 3.74
C THR A 41 12.67 -1.47 2.30
N LYS A 42 13.25 -0.45 1.66
CA LYS A 42 12.97 -0.12 0.25
C LYS A 42 13.31 -1.28 -0.68
N ALA A 43 14.47 -1.90 -0.46
CA ALA A 43 14.94 -3.06 -1.19
C ALA A 43 13.96 -4.25 -1.06
N LEU A 44 13.58 -4.60 0.17
CA LEU A 44 12.66 -5.71 0.42
C LEU A 44 11.27 -5.43 -0.17
N ARG A 45 10.75 -4.19 -0.07
CA ARG A 45 9.46 -3.86 -0.68
C ARG A 45 9.49 -4.02 -2.21
N TYR A 46 10.59 -3.63 -2.85
CA TYR A 46 10.79 -3.83 -4.29
C TYR A 46 10.90 -5.32 -4.65
N LYS A 47 11.61 -6.13 -3.84
CA LYS A 47 11.60 -7.60 -3.95
C LYS A 47 10.17 -8.16 -3.90
N GLY A 48 9.36 -7.71 -2.94
CA GLY A 48 7.94 -8.10 -2.85
C GLY A 48 7.16 -7.77 -4.12
N GLY A 49 7.38 -6.59 -4.70
CA GLY A 49 6.77 -6.19 -5.97
C GLY A 49 7.15 -7.10 -7.13
N ILE A 50 8.44 -7.42 -7.29
CA ILE A 50 8.91 -8.37 -8.33
C ILE A 50 8.28 -9.75 -8.12
N LEU A 51 8.24 -10.25 -6.87
CA LEU A 51 7.65 -11.55 -6.57
C LEU A 51 6.17 -11.60 -6.97
N TYR A 52 5.42 -10.53 -6.69
CA TYR A 52 4.04 -10.40 -7.12
C TYR A 52 3.90 -10.41 -8.65
N GLU A 53 4.74 -9.68 -9.38
CA GLU A 53 4.74 -9.67 -10.85
C GLU A 53 5.03 -11.05 -11.45
N LYS A 54 5.76 -11.92 -10.73
CA LYS A 54 6.00 -13.33 -11.11
C LYS A 54 4.90 -14.29 -10.66
N GLY A 55 3.82 -13.79 -10.05
CA GLY A 55 2.73 -14.62 -9.52
C GLY A 55 3.08 -15.35 -8.20
N ARG A 56 4.21 -15.03 -7.57
CA ARG A 56 4.63 -15.59 -6.27
C ARG A 56 4.00 -14.79 -5.13
N ILE A 57 2.68 -14.80 -5.08
CA ILE A 57 1.86 -13.90 -4.25
C ILE A 57 2.13 -14.11 -2.75
N ASP A 58 2.16 -15.36 -2.28
CA ASP A 58 2.40 -15.66 -0.85
C ASP A 58 3.79 -15.19 -0.39
N GLU A 59 4.79 -15.31 -1.25
CA GLU A 59 6.15 -14.87 -0.94
C GLU A 59 6.25 -13.34 -0.93
N ALA A 60 5.55 -12.66 -1.83
CA ALA A 60 5.45 -11.20 -1.80
C ALA A 60 4.83 -10.71 -0.47
N ILE A 61 3.73 -11.35 -0.05
CA ILE A 61 3.05 -11.03 1.21
C ILE A 61 3.95 -11.29 2.41
N ALA A 62 4.64 -12.44 2.45
CA ALA A 62 5.56 -12.77 3.53
C ALA A 62 6.70 -11.74 3.66
N ILE A 63 7.20 -11.20 2.54
CA ILE A 63 8.21 -10.12 2.56
C ILE A 63 7.64 -8.83 3.15
N TYR A 64 6.40 -8.45 2.81
CA TYR A 64 5.77 -7.27 3.40
C TYR A 64 5.50 -7.43 4.91
N ASP A 65 5.08 -8.61 5.34
CA ASP A 65 4.87 -8.91 6.76
C ASP A 65 6.18 -8.87 7.55
N GLU A 66 7.26 -9.39 6.98
CA GLU A 66 8.59 -9.32 7.60
C GLU A 66 9.06 -7.86 7.78
N ILE A 67 8.86 -7.02 6.75
CA ILE A 67 9.21 -5.59 6.85
C ILE A 67 8.43 -4.93 7.99
N VAL A 68 7.12 -5.14 8.07
CA VAL A 68 6.28 -4.53 9.13
C VAL A 68 6.73 -5.01 10.51
N LEU A 69 6.94 -6.32 10.69
CA LEU A 69 7.40 -6.89 11.95
C LEU A 69 8.72 -6.26 12.43
N ARG A 70 9.67 -6.07 11.50
CA ARG A 70 10.98 -5.50 11.81
C ARG A 70 10.92 -4.00 12.15
N LEU A 71 9.96 -3.29 11.59
CA LEU A 71 9.79 -1.86 11.81
C LEU A 71 8.95 -1.55 13.06
N ASP A 72 8.13 -2.49 13.52
CA ASP A 72 7.24 -2.32 14.69
C ASP A 72 7.99 -2.12 16.03
N GLU A 73 9.30 -2.31 16.06
CA GLU A 73 10.14 -2.07 17.25
C GLU A 73 10.57 -0.60 17.41
N ASN A 74 10.20 0.29 16.47
CA ASN A 74 10.68 1.68 16.46
C ASN A 74 9.57 2.71 16.15
N ASP A 75 9.37 3.66 17.08
CA ASP A 75 8.34 4.70 17.00
C ASP A 75 8.75 5.95 16.17
N ASP A 76 9.91 5.94 15.51
CA ASP A 76 10.36 7.06 14.66
C ASP A 76 9.35 7.36 13.52
N LEU A 77 9.06 8.65 13.27
CA LEU A 77 8.18 9.10 12.20
C LEU A 77 8.59 8.59 10.80
N LEU A 78 9.89 8.44 10.54
CA LEU A 78 10.39 7.86 9.30
C LEU A 78 9.99 6.38 9.16
N VAL A 79 9.94 5.67 10.28
CA VAL A 79 9.54 4.26 10.37
C VAL A 79 8.04 4.10 10.15
N GLN A 80 7.23 4.96 10.79
CA GLN A 80 5.77 4.99 10.60
C GLN A 80 5.37 5.16 9.13
N TRP A 81 6.09 6.01 8.39
CA TRP A 81 5.88 6.19 6.96
C TRP A 81 6.21 4.93 6.13
N GLU A 82 7.32 4.24 6.43
CA GLU A 82 7.68 3.02 5.72
C GLU A 82 6.70 1.87 6.02
N ILE A 83 6.19 1.77 7.26
CA ILE A 83 5.14 0.80 7.64
C ILE A 83 3.87 1.05 6.82
N ALA A 84 3.39 2.30 6.78
CA ALA A 84 2.18 2.65 6.04
C ALA A 84 2.28 2.31 4.54
N ARG A 85 3.42 2.60 3.91
CA ARG A 85 3.67 2.25 2.49
C ARG A 85 3.75 0.75 2.24
N THR A 86 4.31 0.02 3.19
CA THR A 86 4.47 -1.44 3.08
C THR A 86 3.13 -2.14 3.20
N LEU A 87 2.33 -1.77 4.20
CA LEU A 87 0.96 -2.28 4.35
C LEU A 87 0.09 -1.93 3.15
N ASP A 88 0.20 -0.71 2.63
CA ASP A 88 -0.50 -0.30 1.42
C ASP A 88 -0.15 -1.16 0.20
N SER A 89 1.14 -1.43 -0.03
CA SER A 89 1.60 -2.32 -1.10
C SER A 89 1.08 -3.75 -0.90
N LYS A 90 1.07 -4.25 0.33
CA LYS A 90 0.49 -5.55 0.68
C LYS A 90 -1.00 -5.60 0.37
N GLY A 91 -1.77 -4.57 0.77
CA GLY A 91 -3.20 -4.48 0.50
C GLY A 91 -3.52 -4.48 -0.99
N GLU A 92 -2.77 -3.71 -1.79
CA GLU A 92 -2.91 -3.69 -3.25
C GLU A 92 -2.64 -5.06 -3.88
N VAL A 93 -1.57 -5.75 -3.45
CA VAL A 93 -1.24 -7.11 -3.91
C VAL A 93 -2.34 -8.10 -3.55
N LEU A 94 -2.84 -8.07 -2.31
CA LEU A 94 -3.93 -8.93 -1.85
C LEU A 94 -5.22 -8.70 -2.64
N TRP A 95 -5.58 -7.43 -2.87
CA TRP A 95 -6.76 -7.09 -3.66
C TRP A 95 -6.64 -7.61 -5.10
N LYS A 96 -5.53 -7.32 -5.77
CA LYS A 96 -5.30 -7.79 -7.15
C LYS A 96 -5.24 -9.31 -7.25
N ALA A 97 -4.76 -10.00 -6.21
CA ALA A 97 -4.77 -11.45 -6.09
C ALA A 97 -6.16 -12.04 -5.79
N GLY A 98 -7.17 -11.21 -5.51
CA GLY A 98 -8.52 -11.67 -5.15
C GLY A 98 -8.67 -12.12 -3.69
N ARG A 99 -7.66 -11.91 -2.85
CA ARG A 99 -7.69 -12.19 -1.40
C ARG A 99 -8.33 -11.03 -0.66
N LEU A 100 -9.62 -10.81 -0.95
CA LEU A 100 -10.34 -9.56 -0.63
C LEU A 100 -10.46 -9.32 0.88
N ASP A 101 -10.76 -10.36 1.68
CA ASP A 101 -10.88 -10.21 3.15
C ASP A 101 -9.55 -9.80 3.80
N GLU A 102 -8.43 -10.36 3.31
CA GLU A 102 -7.11 -10.01 3.80
C GLU A 102 -6.68 -8.60 3.37
N ALA A 103 -7.11 -8.16 2.18
CA ALA A 103 -6.90 -6.78 1.74
C ALA A 103 -7.64 -5.80 2.67
N VAL A 104 -8.91 -6.06 2.98
CA VAL A 104 -9.69 -5.27 3.94
C VAL A 104 -9.01 -5.24 5.31
N ALA A 105 -8.60 -6.40 5.84
CA ALA A 105 -7.89 -6.46 7.12
C ALA A 105 -6.57 -5.65 7.11
N THR A 106 -5.85 -5.64 5.98
CA THR A 106 -4.64 -4.83 5.83
C THR A 106 -4.94 -3.33 5.80
N TYR A 107 -6.01 -2.91 5.12
CA TYR A 107 -6.45 -1.51 5.12
C TYR A 107 -6.97 -1.06 6.49
N ASP A 108 -7.67 -1.94 7.21
CA ASP A 108 -8.12 -1.70 8.59
C ASP A 108 -6.93 -1.48 9.53
N GLU A 109 -5.84 -2.21 9.34
CA GLU A 109 -4.63 -2.02 10.15
C GLU A 109 -3.98 -0.66 9.90
N ILE A 110 -3.94 -0.19 8.65
CA ILE A 110 -3.47 1.16 8.32
C ILE A 110 -4.36 2.23 8.96
N GLU A 111 -5.69 2.06 8.88
CA GLU A 111 -6.64 2.97 9.52
C GLU A 111 -6.46 2.98 11.05
N ARG A 112 -6.28 1.82 11.68
CA ARG A 112 -6.09 1.71 13.13
C ARG A 112 -4.81 2.42 13.58
N ARG A 113 -3.72 2.27 12.84
CA ARG A 113 -2.42 2.87 13.19
C ARG A 113 -2.34 4.35 12.87
N PHE A 114 -2.85 4.77 11.71
CA PHE A 114 -2.59 6.09 11.13
C PHE A 114 -3.83 6.96 10.94
N GLY A 115 -5.03 6.43 11.20
CA GLY A 115 -6.29 7.12 10.89
C GLY A 115 -6.48 8.45 11.63
N ASN A 116 -5.79 8.66 12.74
CA ASN A 116 -5.84 9.90 13.52
C ASN A 116 -4.69 10.87 13.23
N GLU A 117 -3.86 10.59 12.23
CA GLU A 117 -2.72 11.44 11.86
C GLU A 117 -3.21 12.81 11.29
N THR A 118 -2.80 13.90 11.94
CA THR A 118 -3.24 15.27 11.62
C THR A 118 -2.13 16.19 11.08
N SER A 119 -0.87 15.85 11.30
CA SER A 119 0.30 16.66 10.96
C SER A 119 1.02 16.20 9.70
N ASN A 120 1.06 14.89 9.45
CA ASN A 120 1.75 14.33 8.29
C ASN A 120 0.82 14.17 7.09
N ARG A 121 0.97 15.05 6.09
CA ARG A 121 0.14 15.05 4.87
C ARG A 121 0.29 13.77 4.03
N VAL A 122 1.47 13.17 4.01
CA VAL A 122 1.71 11.94 3.24
C VAL A 122 0.96 10.77 3.86
N LEU A 123 1.02 10.64 5.20
CA LEU A 123 0.25 9.61 5.91
C LEU A 123 -1.26 9.84 5.76
N GLN A 124 -1.73 11.08 5.81
CA GLN A 124 -3.13 11.40 5.54
C GLN A 124 -3.58 10.98 4.13
N TYR A 125 -2.73 11.23 3.13
CA TYR A 125 -3.00 10.78 1.77
C TYR A 125 -3.08 9.25 1.68
N ILE A 126 -2.16 8.54 2.32
CA ILE A 126 -2.21 7.06 2.37
C ILE A 126 -3.50 6.60 3.02
N VAL A 127 -3.86 7.14 4.19
CA VAL A 127 -5.10 6.79 4.92
C VAL A 127 -6.33 7.00 4.05
N VAL A 128 -6.49 8.16 3.40
CA VAL A 128 -7.69 8.42 2.60
C VAL A 128 -7.76 7.50 1.37
N ARG A 129 -6.62 7.19 0.74
CA ARG A 129 -6.56 6.28 -0.41
C ARG A 129 -6.90 4.85 -0.01
N VAL A 130 -6.36 4.33 1.09
CA VAL A 130 -6.66 2.96 1.52
C VAL A 130 -8.12 2.79 1.98
N LEU A 131 -8.73 3.85 2.51
CA LEU A 131 -10.17 3.86 2.79
C LEU A 131 -10.98 3.78 1.49
N LEU A 132 -10.58 4.49 0.43
CA LEU A 132 -11.22 4.39 -0.87
C LEU A 132 -11.10 2.96 -1.41
N ASP A 133 -9.90 2.38 -1.37
CA ASP A 133 -9.63 1.01 -1.83
C ASP A 133 -10.43 -0.02 -1.02
N LYS A 134 -10.48 0.11 0.31
CA LYS A 134 -11.33 -0.71 1.18
C LYS A 134 -12.80 -0.65 0.76
N GLY A 135 -13.34 0.54 0.52
CA GLY A 135 -14.71 0.69 0.02
C GLY A 135 -14.93 -0.02 -1.31
N MET A 136 -13.96 0.07 -2.23
CA MET A 136 -14.03 -0.60 -3.54
C MET A 136 -13.94 -2.13 -3.42
N VAL A 137 -13.12 -2.63 -2.50
CA VAL A 137 -13.04 -4.07 -2.19
C VAL A 137 -14.37 -4.57 -1.63
N LEU A 138 -14.97 -3.84 -0.67
CA LEU A 138 -16.28 -4.18 -0.10
C LEU A 138 -17.39 -4.19 -1.16
N ASP A 139 -17.40 -3.20 -2.07
CA ASP A 139 -18.31 -3.18 -3.21
C ASP A 139 -18.14 -4.43 -4.09
N LYS A 140 -16.89 -4.81 -4.39
CA LYS A 140 -16.57 -6.01 -5.18
C LYS A 140 -17.04 -7.31 -4.51
N GLN A 141 -17.06 -7.34 -3.17
CA GLN A 141 -17.59 -8.46 -2.39
C GLN A 141 -19.12 -8.46 -2.27
N GLY A 142 -19.79 -7.38 -2.67
CA GLY A 142 -21.25 -7.22 -2.54
C GLY A 142 -21.69 -6.60 -1.22
N TYR A 143 -20.76 -6.19 -0.35
CA TYR A 143 -21.02 -5.49 0.92
C TYR A 143 -21.26 -4.00 0.69
N ARG A 144 -22.31 -3.70 -0.10
CA ARG A 144 -22.60 -2.34 -0.58
C ARG A 144 -22.89 -1.35 0.54
N LYS A 145 -23.54 -1.79 1.62
CA LYS A 145 -23.88 -0.91 2.75
C LYS A 145 -22.62 -0.48 3.51
N GLU A 146 -21.72 -1.44 3.72
CA GLU A 146 -20.43 -1.27 4.36
C GLU A 146 -19.51 -0.38 3.52
N ALA A 147 -19.46 -0.60 2.20
CA ALA A 147 -18.73 0.25 1.26
C ALA A 147 -19.20 1.72 1.32
N ILE A 148 -20.53 1.94 1.28
CA ILE A 148 -21.12 3.29 1.40
C ILE A 148 -20.78 3.93 2.76
N ALA A 149 -20.74 3.15 3.85
CA ALA A 149 -20.34 3.68 5.15
C ALA A 149 -18.88 4.19 5.13
N VAL A 150 -17.97 3.44 4.50
CA VAL A 150 -16.57 3.84 4.33
C VAL A 150 -16.45 5.11 3.48
N TYR A 151 -17.15 5.21 2.35
CA TYR A 151 -17.10 6.40 1.51
C TYR A 151 -17.67 7.66 2.19
N ASN A 152 -18.75 7.52 2.99
CA ASN A 152 -19.27 8.62 3.79
C ASN A 152 -18.26 9.06 4.86
N GLU A 153 -17.51 8.12 5.46
CA GLU A 153 -16.47 8.46 6.42
C GLU A 153 -15.31 9.24 5.79
N ILE A 154 -14.90 8.88 4.56
CA ILE A 154 -13.92 9.66 3.79
C ILE A 154 -14.40 11.11 3.62
N GLU A 155 -15.64 11.30 3.17
CA GLU A 155 -16.20 12.65 3.00
C GLU A 155 -16.22 13.40 4.33
N ARG A 156 -16.74 12.79 5.40
CA ARG A 156 -16.86 13.42 6.71
C ARG A 156 -15.50 13.84 7.30
N ARG A 157 -14.47 12.98 7.18
CA ARG A 157 -13.15 13.23 7.78
C ARG A 157 -12.28 14.18 6.97
N PHE A 158 -12.44 14.19 5.65
CA PHE A 158 -11.53 14.90 4.74
C PHE A 158 -12.19 16.06 4.00
N VAL A 159 -13.45 16.41 4.32
CA VAL A 159 -14.18 17.56 3.73
C VAL A 159 -13.40 18.88 3.83
N ASP A 160 -12.73 19.15 4.95
CA ASP A 160 -11.97 20.39 5.14
C ASP A 160 -10.55 20.32 4.55
N LYS A 161 -10.12 19.13 4.13
CA LYS A 161 -8.79 18.86 3.58
C LYS A 161 -8.73 18.91 2.06
N VAL A 162 -9.84 19.27 1.39
CA VAL A 162 -9.95 19.42 -0.08
C VAL A 162 -9.06 20.54 -0.67
N ARG A 163 -8.32 21.28 0.16
CA ARG A 163 -7.27 22.19 -0.31
C ARG A 163 -6.01 21.44 -0.78
N ASP A 164 -5.83 20.18 -0.37
CA ASP A 164 -4.82 19.28 -0.93
C ASP A 164 -5.42 18.58 -2.17
N PRO A 165 -4.91 18.83 -3.38
CA PRO A 165 -5.46 18.26 -4.61
C PRO A 165 -5.49 16.72 -4.59
N ASN A 166 -4.50 16.08 -3.96
CA ASN A 166 -4.43 14.62 -3.92
C ASN A 166 -5.53 14.02 -3.03
N ILE A 167 -5.83 14.67 -1.90
CA ILE A 167 -6.91 14.25 -1.01
C ILE A 167 -8.27 14.57 -1.64
N MET A 168 -8.39 15.73 -2.29
CA MET A 168 -9.61 16.15 -2.98
C MET A 168 -10.03 15.13 -4.05
N GLU A 169 -9.09 14.68 -4.89
CA GLU A 169 -9.35 13.67 -5.91
C GLU A 169 -9.93 12.38 -5.32
N VAL A 170 -9.39 11.92 -4.18
CA VAL A 170 -9.86 10.70 -3.51
C VAL A 170 -11.26 10.88 -2.92
N VAL A 171 -11.55 12.04 -2.32
CA VAL A 171 -12.88 12.38 -1.79
C VAL A 171 -13.92 12.41 -2.92
N ASP A 172 -13.57 12.96 -4.08
CA ASP A 172 -14.47 13.01 -5.24
C ASP A 172 -14.72 11.62 -5.82
N LYS A 173 -13.69 10.74 -5.88
CA LYS A 173 -13.87 9.33 -6.24
C LYS A 173 -14.82 8.61 -5.26
N ALA A 174 -14.67 8.83 -3.96
CA ALA A 174 -15.58 8.27 -2.96
C ALA A 174 -17.03 8.72 -3.20
N ARG A 175 -17.26 10.00 -3.53
CA ARG A 175 -18.58 10.53 -3.92
C ARG A 175 -19.17 9.84 -5.13
N CYS A 176 -18.37 9.63 -6.17
CA CYS A 176 -18.82 8.89 -7.35
C CYS A 176 -19.19 7.44 -6.99
N ASN A 177 -18.39 6.75 -6.17
CA ASN A 177 -18.66 5.37 -5.77
C ASN A 177 -19.92 5.23 -4.90
N MET A 178 -20.31 6.27 -4.17
CA MET A 178 -21.62 6.35 -3.49
C MET A 178 -22.81 6.48 -4.45
N GLY A 179 -22.58 6.84 -5.71
CA GLY A 179 -23.62 7.13 -6.69
C GLY A 179 -24.12 8.58 -6.66
N ARG A 180 -23.35 9.52 -6.11
CA ARG A 180 -23.76 10.93 -6.09
C ARG A 180 -23.40 11.63 -7.41
N HIS A 181 -24.35 12.42 -7.93
CA HIS A 181 -24.24 13.08 -9.23
C HIS A 181 -23.35 14.33 -9.24
N ASP A 182 -22.98 14.86 -8.08
CA ASP A 182 -22.14 16.04 -7.88
C ASP A 182 -20.63 15.74 -7.89
N CYS A 183 -20.23 14.49 -8.12
CA CYS A 183 -18.83 14.05 -8.05
C CYS A 183 -17.93 14.50 -9.23
N LEU A 184 -18.49 15.15 -10.27
CA LEU A 184 -17.80 15.49 -11.52
C LEU A 184 -17.18 16.90 -11.56
N ARG A 185 -16.98 17.57 -10.41
CA ARG A 185 -16.65 19.01 -10.44
C ARG A 185 -15.31 19.36 -11.10
N PHE A 186 -14.39 18.40 -11.32
CA PHE A 186 -13.08 18.67 -11.94
C PHE A 186 -12.50 17.55 -12.84
N VAL A 187 -13.33 16.69 -13.45
CA VAL A 187 -12.83 15.82 -14.53
C VAL A 187 -12.65 16.66 -15.80
N ARG A 188 -11.47 17.26 -15.95
CA ARG A 188 -10.95 17.81 -17.21
C ARG A 188 -9.50 17.39 -17.40
#